data_AF-A0A4Q3SQB0-F1
#
_entry.id   AF-A0A4Q3SQB0-F1
#
_cell.length_a   1.000
_cell.length_b   1.000
_cell.length_c   1.000
_cell.angle_alpha   90.00
_cell.angle_beta   90.00
_cell.angle_gamma   90.00
#
_symmetry.space_group_name_H-M   'P 1'
#
loop_
_entity.id
_entity.type
_entity.pdbx_description
1 polymer ?
#
loop_
_entity_poly.entity_id
_entity_poly.type
_entity_poly.pdbx_seq_one_letter_code
_entity_poly.pdbx_strand_id
1 'polypeptide(L)'
;YGIKLPLGFDYGGPLFFSHYSFLGLDPRGLKDEYADYWEQNKNHTLINREHCIRNPKGFKGYGENCWGLTASDTYDGYNAHSPTNDFGTITPTAALSAFPYTPEYSMKALRHFYNDLGDKIWSQYGFVDAFNETKNWYADSHLAIDQGPIIVMIENHRTGLLWNLFMGVPEIQKGLTKLGFQSPHIKK
;
A
#
# COMPACT_ATOMS: atom_id res chain seq x y z
N TYR A 1 6.04 12.64 -11.97
CA TYR A 1 7.17 11.78 -11.57
C TYR A 1 7.85 11.02 -12.71
N GLY A 2 7.36 11.10 -13.96
CA GLY A 2 7.93 10.34 -15.08
C GLY A 2 7.59 8.84 -15.08
N ILE A 3 6.73 8.40 -14.16
CA ILE A 3 6.27 7.02 -14.04
C ILE A 3 4.87 6.95 -14.67
N LYS A 4 4.69 6.04 -15.63
CA LYS A 4 3.39 5.80 -16.26
C LYS A 4 2.46 5.11 -15.27
N LEU A 5 1.23 5.61 -15.12
CA LEU A 5 0.18 4.93 -14.37
C LEU A 5 -0.89 4.43 -15.36
N PRO A 6 -1.05 3.11 -15.56
CA PRO A 6 -2.03 2.58 -16.51
C PRO A 6 -3.48 3.02 -16.27
N LEU A 7 -3.94 3.03 -15.01
CA LEU A 7 -5.33 3.29 -14.62
C LEU A 7 -5.41 4.27 -13.44
N GLY A 8 -6.60 4.86 -13.26
CA GLY A 8 -6.96 5.62 -12.07
C GLY A 8 -6.78 7.13 -12.21
N PHE A 9 -6.92 7.83 -11.09
CA PHE A 9 -6.81 9.28 -11.00
C PHE A 9 -5.36 9.75 -11.15
N ASP A 10 -5.17 11.07 -11.21
CA ASP A 10 -3.85 11.67 -11.10
C ASP A 10 -3.12 11.15 -9.86
N TYR A 11 -1.94 10.57 -10.10
CA TYR A 11 -1.09 9.94 -9.09
C TYR A 11 -1.72 8.74 -8.34
N GLY A 12 -2.85 8.20 -8.82
CA GLY A 12 -3.44 6.93 -8.38
C GLY A 12 -4.37 6.98 -7.17
N GLY A 13 -4.29 8.01 -6.33
CA GLY A 13 -5.11 8.16 -5.13
C GLY A 13 -4.48 7.56 -3.87
N PRO A 14 -5.28 7.20 -2.84
CA PRO A 14 -4.81 6.55 -1.62
C PRO A 14 -4.23 5.17 -1.92
N LEU A 15 -3.09 4.83 -1.30
CA LEU A 15 -2.34 3.63 -1.69
C LEU A 15 -3.06 2.30 -1.40
N PHE A 16 -4.05 2.29 -0.49
CA PHE A 16 -4.85 1.10 -0.20
C PHE A 16 -5.59 0.52 -1.42
N PHE A 17 -5.80 1.30 -2.49
CA PHE A 17 -6.34 0.81 -3.75
C PHE A 17 -5.50 -0.31 -4.36
N SER A 18 -4.19 -0.33 -4.12
CA SER A 18 -3.30 -1.41 -4.55
C SER A 18 -3.16 -2.53 -3.51
N HIS A 19 -3.92 -2.50 -2.41
CA HIS A 19 -3.88 -3.48 -1.33
C HIS A 19 -5.15 -4.33 -1.27
N TYR A 20 -6.32 -3.74 -1.01
CA TYR A 20 -7.48 -4.49 -0.51
C TYR A 20 -7.98 -5.59 -1.45
N SER A 21 -8.20 -5.24 -2.73
CA SER A 21 -8.62 -6.24 -3.72
C SER A 21 -7.53 -7.28 -4.00
N PHE A 22 -6.27 -6.95 -3.69
CA PHE A 22 -5.09 -7.75 -4.00
C PHE A 22 -4.53 -8.51 -2.79
N LEU A 23 -5.29 -8.60 -1.69
CA LEU A 23 -4.93 -9.47 -0.55
C LEU A 23 -5.02 -10.95 -0.93
N GLY A 24 -6.02 -11.31 -1.74
CA GLY A 24 -6.21 -12.66 -2.29
C GLY A 24 -6.01 -12.72 -3.81
N LEU A 25 -6.49 -11.73 -4.56
CA LEU A 25 -6.30 -11.70 -6.01
C LEU A 25 -4.82 -11.40 -6.33
N ASP A 26 -4.11 -12.37 -6.89
CA ASP A 26 -2.69 -12.22 -7.20
C ASP A 26 -2.50 -11.32 -8.44
N PRO A 27 -1.92 -10.11 -8.31
CA PRO A 27 -1.71 -9.23 -9.46
C PRO A 27 -0.57 -9.70 -10.38
N ARG A 28 0.27 -10.67 -9.99
CA ARG A 28 1.42 -11.11 -10.78
C ARG A 28 0.97 -11.82 -12.05
N GLY A 29 1.22 -11.16 -13.19
CA GLY A 29 0.77 -11.66 -14.49
C GLY A 29 -0.74 -11.59 -14.70
N LEU A 30 -1.47 -10.91 -13.82
CA LEU A 30 -2.90 -10.65 -13.98
C LEU A 30 -3.09 -9.50 -14.96
N LYS A 31 -3.80 -9.78 -16.06
CA LYS A 31 -4.04 -8.81 -17.14
C LYS A 31 -5.46 -8.93 -17.65
N ASP A 32 -6.04 -7.83 -18.08
CA ASP A 32 -7.24 -7.83 -18.91
C ASP A 32 -7.02 -6.91 -20.14
N GLU A 33 -8.09 -6.51 -20.81
CA GLU A 33 -8.01 -5.60 -21.96
C GLU A 33 -7.53 -4.18 -21.61
N TYR A 34 -7.58 -3.79 -20.33
CA TYR A 34 -7.30 -2.44 -19.87
C TYR A 34 -5.88 -2.29 -19.30
N ALA A 35 -5.40 -3.27 -18.52
CA ALA A 35 -4.14 -3.12 -17.81
C ALA A 35 -3.40 -4.42 -17.48
N ASP A 36 -2.10 -4.26 -17.22
CA ASP A 36 -1.30 -5.17 -16.40
C ASP A 36 -1.39 -4.71 -14.94
N TYR A 37 -2.02 -5.52 -14.07
CA TYR A 37 -2.30 -5.11 -12.69
C TYR A 37 -1.05 -5.14 -11.80
N TRP A 38 -0.02 -5.90 -12.17
CA TRP A 38 1.27 -5.81 -11.50
C TRP A 38 1.95 -4.47 -11.81
N GLU A 39 1.96 -4.06 -13.09
CA GLU A 39 2.47 -2.75 -13.50
C GLU A 39 1.68 -1.63 -12.81
N GLN A 40 0.34 -1.70 -12.81
CA GLN A 40 -0.52 -0.73 -12.16
C GLN A 40 -0.16 -0.54 -10.67
N ASN A 41 -0.14 -1.62 -9.90
CA ASN A 41 0.06 -1.55 -8.45
C ASN A 41 1.49 -1.13 -8.08
N LYS A 42 2.48 -1.63 -8.82
CA LYS A 42 3.88 -1.23 -8.63
C LYS A 42 4.08 0.25 -8.96
N ASN A 43 3.52 0.74 -10.06
CA ASN A 43 3.69 2.13 -10.46
C ASN A 43 2.92 3.08 -9.53
N HIS A 44 1.73 2.70 -9.07
CA HIS A 44 1.00 3.46 -8.04
C HIS A 44 1.83 3.60 -6.76
N THR A 45 2.45 2.51 -6.29
CA THR A 45 3.33 2.51 -5.12
C THR A 45 4.55 3.42 -5.32
N LEU A 46 5.24 3.31 -6.46
CA LEU A 46 6.41 4.13 -6.75
C LEU A 46 6.07 5.62 -6.87
N ILE A 47 4.91 5.95 -7.44
CA ILE A 47 4.38 7.32 -7.53
C ILE A 47 4.10 7.89 -6.13
N ASN A 48 3.44 7.12 -5.27
CA ASN A 48 3.14 7.52 -3.90
C ASN A 48 4.43 7.78 -3.09
N ARG A 49 5.41 6.87 -3.20
CA ARG A 49 6.74 7.03 -2.60
C ARG A 49 7.48 8.26 -3.13
N GLU A 50 7.51 8.45 -4.46
CA GLU A 50 8.23 9.57 -5.09
C GLU A 50 7.64 10.93 -4.69
N HIS A 51 6.32 11.01 -4.52
CA HIS A 51 5.68 12.21 -3.96
C HIS A 51 6.24 12.53 -2.57
N CYS A 52 6.30 11.52 -1.68
CA CYS A 52 6.81 11.69 -0.33
C CYS A 52 8.29 12.10 -0.32
N ILE A 53 9.12 11.56 -1.22
CA ILE A 53 10.54 11.93 -1.33
C ILE A 53 10.72 13.37 -1.77
N ARG A 54 9.95 13.80 -2.80
CA ARG A 54 10.02 15.18 -3.28
C ARG A 54 9.47 16.17 -2.28
N ASN A 55 8.51 15.74 -1.46
CA ASN A 55 7.93 16.51 -0.37
C ASN A 55 7.60 17.96 -0.77
N PRO A 56 6.73 18.19 -1.78
CA PRO A 56 6.51 19.52 -2.34
C PRO A 56 5.93 20.53 -1.34
N LYS A 57 5.35 20.05 -0.24
CA LYS A 57 4.79 20.87 0.85
C LYS A 57 5.73 21.02 2.05
N GLY A 58 6.91 20.39 2.03
CA GLY A 58 7.92 20.53 3.07
C GLY A 58 7.52 19.97 4.43
N PHE A 59 6.70 18.92 4.49
CA PHE A 59 6.29 18.28 5.73
C PHE A 59 7.49 17.59 6.42
N LYS A 60 7.55 17.70 7.74
CA LYS A 60 8.59 17.06 8.54
C LYS A 60 8.49 15.53 8.44
N GLY A 61 9.63 14.87 8.37
CA GLY A 61 9.74 13.40 8.41
C GLY A 61 9.72 12.74 7.03
N TYR A 62 9.00 13.31 6.05
CA TYR A 62 8.85 12.73 4.71
C TYR A 62 10.20 12.47 4.03
N GLY A 63 10.33 11.32 3.36
CA GLY A 63 11.55 10.98 2.63
C GLY A 63 11.62 9.53 2.16
N GLU A 64 12.81 9.10 1.74
CA GLU A 64 13.03 7.77 1.18
C GLU A 64 12.67 6.61 2.12
N ASN A 65 12.75 6.87 3.44
CA ASN A 65 12.48 5.93 4.52
C ASN A 65 11.19 6.24 5.28
N CYS A 66 10.47 7.31 4.91
CA CYS A 66 9.24 7.72 5.58
C CYS A 66 8.26 8.21 4.50
N TRP A 67 7.47 7.27 4.00
CA TRP A 67 6.57 7.47 2.88
C TRP A 67 5.32 6.61 3.07
N GLY A 68 4.28 6.94 2.31
CA GLY A 68 3.04 6.18 2.30
C GLY A 68 1.85 7.04 2.69
N LEU A 69 1.15 7.53 1.66
CA LEU A 69 -0.10 8.26 1.80
C LEU A 69 -1.28 7.33 1.48
N THR A 70 -2.17 7.14 2.44
CA THR A 70 -3.41 6.40 2.26
C THR A 70 -4.48 6.90 3.22
N ALA A 71 -5.69 6.36 3.13
CA ALA A 71 -6.76 6.71 4.06
C ALA A 71 -6.47 6.20 5.47
N SER A 72 -6.70 7.03 6.47
CA SER A 72 -6.43 6.73 7.89
C SER A 72 -7.03 7.80 8.80
N ASP A 73 -6.92 7.58 10.10
CA ASP A 73 -7.06 8.65 11.08
C ASP A 73 -5.98 9.73 10.87
N THR A 74 -6.28 10.94 11.32
CA THR A 74 -5.39 12.11 11.34
C THR A 74 -5.74 13.02 12.52
N TYR A 75 -4.93 14.05 12.76
CA TYR A 75 -5.03 14.95 13.92
C TYR A 75 -6.39 15.66 14.07
N ASP A 76 -7.22 15.70 13.02
CA ASP A 76 -8.54 16.34 13.00
C ASP A 76 -9.67 15.42 12.47
N GLY A 77 -9.48 14.10 12.51
CA GLY A 77 -10.53 13.13 12.18
C GLY A 77 -10.01 12.01 11.29
N TYR A 78 -10.71 11.77 10.17
CA TYR A 78 -10.35 10.74 9.18
C TYR A 78 -10.24 11.38 7.80
N ASN A 79 -9.22 11.03 7.02
CA ASN A 79 -9.04 11.58 5.69
C ASN A 79 -8.44 10.53 4.73
N ALA A 80 -8.78 10.65 3.45
CA ALA A 80 -8.27 9.80 2.39
C ALA A 80 -6.98 10.41 1.80
N HIS A 81 -5.86 10.32 2.53
CA HIS A 81 -4.61 10.94 2.09
C HIS A 81 -4.08 10.30 0.79
N SER A 82 -3.56 11.15 -0.07
CA SER A 82 -2.99 10.77 -1.37
C SER A 82 -2.01 11.86 -1.83
N PRO A 83 -1.23 11.65 -2.91
CA PRO A 83 -0.38 12.70 -3.47
C PRO A 83 -1.13 14.00 -3.86
N THR A 84 -2.44 13.92 -4.14
CA THR A 84 -3.28 15.09 -4.44
C THR A 84 -4.01 15.63 -3.22
N ASN A 85 -4.00 14.90 -2.11
CA ASN A 85 -4.69 15.21 -0.85
C ASN A 85 -3.75 14.98 0.34
N ASP A 86 -2.63 15.70 0.35
CA ASP A 86 -1.57 15.53 1.36
C ASP A 86 -1.55 16.67 2.39
N PHE A 87 -1.68 16.34 3.68
CA PHE A 87 -1.62 17.27 4.80
C PHE A 87 -0.52 16.92 5.83
N GLY A 88 0.45 16.08 5.45
CA GLY A 88 1.61 15.74 6.28
C GLY A 88 1.45 14.48 7.13
N THR A 89 0.33 13.76 6.99
CA THR A 89 0.05 12.53 7.72
C THR A 89 0.56 11.32 6.92
N ILE A 90 1.51 10.57 7.50
CA ILE A 90 2.01 9.29 7.00
C ILE A 90 1.26 8.16 7.69
N THR A 91 0.89 7.15 6.91
CA THR A 91 0.14 6.00 7.41
C THR A 91 0.98 4.74 7.17
N PRO A 92 1.49 4.05 8.21
CA PRO A 92 2.38 2.91 8.04
C PRO A 92 1.87 1.81 7.09
N THR A 93 0.57 1.52 7.10
CA THR A 93 0.00 0.50 6.20
C THR A 93 0.23 0.78 4.71
N ALA A 94 0.39 2.05 4.31
CA ALA A 94 0.65 2.40 2.92
C ALA A 94 1.98 1.78 2.43
N ALA A 95 3.08 2.04 3.13
CA ALA A 95 4.38 1.51 2.74
C ALA A 95 4.51 0.01 3.06
N LEU A 96 3.98 -0.43 4.19
CA LEU A 96 4.14 -1.82 4.65
C LEU A 96 3.27 -2.78 3.84
N SER A 97 2.04 -2.45 3.52
CA SER A 97 1.20 -3.32 2.68
C SER A 97 1.63 -3.35 1.21
N ALA A 98 2.58 -2.50 0.82
CA ALA A 98 3.21 -2.50 -0.49
C ALA A 98 4.46 -3.40 -0.60
N PHE A 99 4.76 -4.20 0.43
CA PHE A 99 5.91 -5.13 0.45
C PHE A 99 6.08 -5.96 -0.83
N PRO A 100 5.03 -6.56 -1.42
CA PRO A 100 5.21 -7.34 -2.64
C PRO A 100 5.67 -6.52 -3.84
N TYR A 101 5.30 -5.23 -3.91
CA TYR A 101 5.56 -4.37 -5.06
C TYR A 101 6.93 -3.67 -4.97
N THR A 102 7.31 -3.24 -3.77
CA THR A 102 8.56 -2.49 -3.52
C THR A 102 9.27 -2.97 -2.25
N PRO A 103 9.71 -4.23 -2.18
CA PRO A 103 10.16 -4.84 -0.93
C PRO A 103 11.34 -4.12 -0.29
N GLU A 104 12.30 -3.65 -1.08
CA GLU A 104 13.45 -2.90 -0.57
C GLU A 104 13.04 -1.56 0.06
N TYR A 105 12.11 -0.83 -0.57
CA TYR A 105 11.65 0.47 -0.09
C TYR A 105 10.70 0.35 1.09
N SER A 106 9.83 -0.68 1.09
CA SER A 106 8.96 -1.01 2.22
C SER A 106 9.78 -1.48 3.43
N MET A 107 10.87 -2.24 3.21
CA MET A 107 11.78 -2.63 4.28
C MET A 107 12.53 -1.43 4.89
N LYS A 108 12.95 -0.47 4.05
CA LYS A 108 13.55 0.79 4.55
C LYS A 108 12.54 1.56 5.43
N ALA A 109 11.29 1.67 4.99
CA ALA A 109 10.23 2.30 5.78
C ALA A 109 9.97 1.56 7.09
N LEU A 110 9.81 0.24 7.05
CA LEU A 110 9.63 -0.59 8.24
C LEU A 110 10.73 -0.36 9.28
N ARG A 111 12.00 -0.38 8.85
CA ARG A 111 13.14 -0.19 9.75
C ARG A 111 13.14 1.20 10.37
N HIS A 112 12.82 2.23 9.60
CA HIS A 112 12.71 3.59 10.12
C HIS A 112 11.55 3.71 11.13
N PHE A 113 10.36 3.23 10.75
CA PHE A 113 9.18 3.24 11.62
C PHE A 113 9.43 2.52 12.94
N TYR A 114 10.14 1.39 12.91
CA TYR A 114 10.43 0.60 14.11
C TYR A 114 11.61 1.14 14.93
N ASN A 115 12.75 1.39 14.30
CA ASN A 115 13.98 1.73 15.03
C ASN A 115 14.02 3.21 15.46
N ASP A 116 13.51 4.11 14.62
CA ASP A 116 13.68 5.55 14.82
C ASP A 116 12.42 6.20 15.40
N LEU A 117 11.24 5.67 15.06
CA LEU A 117 9.94 6.16 15.53
C LEU A 117 9.23 5.20 16.51
N GLY A 118 9.81 4.03 16.79
CA GLY A 118 9.15 2.95 17.54
C GLY A 118 8.59 3.38 18.89
N ASP A 119 9.32 4.22 19.64
CA ASP A 119 8.88 4.75 20.94
C ASP A 119 7.58 5.56 20.87
N LYS A 120 7.16 5.97 19.67
CA LYS A 120 5.96 6.80 19.44
C LYS A 120 4.87 6.06 18.67
N ILE A 121 5.25 5.20 17.73
CA ILE A 121 4.30 4.60 16.78
C ILE A 121 4.22 3.07 16.85
N TRP A 122 4.98 2.41 17.73
CA TRP A 122 4.88 0.96 17.94
C TRP A 122 4.17 0.65 19.26
N SER A 123 3.18 -0.24 19.20
CA SER A 123 2.35 -0.63 20.33
C SER A 123 2.11 -2.15 20.39
N GLN A 124 1.26 -2.59 21.32
CA GLN A 124 0.83 -3.99 21.48
C GLN A 124 0.29 -4.61 20.18
N TYR A 125 -0.35 -3.82 19.30
CA TYR A 125 -0.97 -4.31 18.06
C TYR A 125 -0.16 -3.99 16.79
N GLY A 126 1.11 -3.65 16.97
CA GLY A 126 2.01 -3.25 15.89
C GLY A 126 2.07 -1.74 15.74
N PHE A 127 2.23 -1.26 14.50
CA PHE A 127 2.25 0.18 14.25
C PHE A 127 0.85 0.78 14.49
N VAL A 128 0.81 1.97 15.10
CA VAL A 128 -0.42 2.79 15.19
C VAL A 128 -0.88 3.22 13.81
N ASP A 129 -2.15 3.62 13.70
CA ASP A 129 -2.82 3.86 12.43
C ASP A 129 -2.08 4.87 11.54
N ALA A 130 -1.68 6.02 12.09
CA ALA A 130 -1.00 7.07 11.36
C ALA A 130 -0.21 8.01 12.29
N PHE A 131 0.62 8.87 11.70
CA PHE A 131 1.32 9.92 12.41
C PHE A 131 1.59 11.14 11.52
N ASN A 132 1.78 12.30 12.14
CA ASN A 132 2.11 13.55 11.48
C ASN A 132 3.17 14.29 12.30
N GLU A 133 4.44 14.15 11.91
CA GLU A 133 5.56 14.77 12.63
C GLU A 133 5.53 16.31 12.58
N THR A 134 4.96 16.88 11.51
CA THR A 134 4.81 18.35 11.38
C THR A 134 3.90 18.90 12.46
N LYS A 135 2.84 18.18 12.79
CA LYS A 135 1.87 18.52 13.84
C LYS A 135 2.25 17.96 15.22
N ASN A 136 3.32 17.15 15.30
CA ASN A 136 3.65 16.34 16.47
C ASN A 136 2.46 15.51 16.98
N TRP A 137 1.75 14.88 16.05
CA TRP A 137 0.59 14.04 16.33
C TRP A 137 0.90 12.60 15.94
N TYR A 138 0.45 11.65 16.76
CA TYR A 138 0.60 10.21 16.55
C TYR A 138 -0.72 9.57 16.98
N ALA A 139 -1.27 8.69 16.17
CA ALA A 139 -2.52 8.02 16.48
C ALA A 139 -2.38 7.16 17.76
N ASP A 140 -3.46 7.08 18.54
CA ASP A 140 -3.63 6.08 19.60
C ASP A 140 -4.48 4.88 19.11
N SER A 141 -4.94 4.93 17.86
CA SER A 141 -5.82 3.96 17.23
C SER A 141 -5.08 2.92 16.38
N HIS A 142 -5.78 1.83 16.11
CA HIS A 142 -5.40 0.78 15.16
C HIS A 142 -6.66 0.38 14.39
N LEU A 143 -6.71 0.61 13.09
CA LEU A 143 -7.86 0.23 12.28
C LEU A 143 -7.65 -1.16 11.68
N ALA A 144 -8.69 -1.99 11.73
CA ALA A 144 -8.62 -3.36 11.19
C ALA A 144 -8.28 -3.37 9.68
N ILE A 145 -8.80 -2.40 8.94
CA ILE A 145 -8.57 -2.24 7.51
C ILE A 145 -7.13 -1.84 7.18
N ASP A 146 -6.40 -1.28 8.14
CA ASP A 146 -5.01 -0.84 7.96
C ASP A 146 -4.03 -1.88 8.53
N GLN A 147 -4.33 -2.50 9.67
CA GLN A 147 -3.49 -3.56 10.25
C GLN A 147 -3.54 -4.86 9.44
N GLY A 148 -4.72 -5.26 8.95
CA GLY A 148 -4.91 -6.53 8.24
C GLY A 148 -4.02 -6.67 7.00
N PRO A 149 -4.02 -5.68 6.08
CA PRO A 149 -3.18 -5.69 4.89
C PRO A 149 -1.68 -5.77 5.19
N ILE A 150 -1.18 -5.20 6.29
CA ILE A 150 0.24 -5.27 6.63
C ILE A 150 0.66 -6.73 6.78
N ILE A 151 -0.10 -7.49 7.55
CA ILE A 151 0.18 -8.91 7.82
C ILE A 151 0.08 -9.70 6.51
N VAL A 152 -1.03 -9.55 5.80
CA VAL A 152 -1.33 -10.34 4.60
C VAL A 152 -0.34 -10.06 3.47
N MET A 153 0.01 -8.80 3.23
CA MET A 153 0.89 -8.43 2.13
C MET A 153 2.36 -8.72 2.43
N ILE A 154 2.79 -8.64 3.70
CA ILE A 154 4.09 -9.20 4.10
C ILE A 154 4.14 -10.70 3.81
N GLU A 155 3.10 -11.46 4.15
CA GLU A 155 3.09 -12.90 3.90
C GLU A 155 3.00 -13.24 2.40
N ASN A 156 2.21 -12.48 1.63
CA ASN A 156 2.18 -12.62 0.18
C ASN A 156 3.54 -12.30 -0.47
N HIS A 157 4.28 -11.33 0.06
CA HIS A 157 5.65 -11.07 -0.37
C HIS A 157 6.59 -12.24 -0.07
N ARG A 158 6.49 -12.82 1.14
CA ARG A 158 7.38 -13.90 1.60
C ARG A 158 7.14 -15.23 0.91
N THR A 159 5.87 -15.63 0.78
CA THR A 159 5.50 -16.99 0.34
C THR A 159 4.39 -17.00 -0.71
N GLY A 160 3.66 -15.90 -0.88
CA GLY A 160 2.48 -15.86 -1.73
C GLY A 160 1.29 -16.64 -1.15
N LEU A 161 1.26 -16.92 0.16
CA LEU A 161 0.29 -17.83 0.78
C LEU A 161 -1.17 -17.48 0.45
N LEU A 162 -1.60 -16.24 0.72
CA LEU A 162 -3.01 -15.87 0.55
C LEU A 162 -3.38 -15.78 -0.92
N TRP A 163 -2.45 -15.33 -1.77
CA TRP A 163 -2.57 -15.41 -3.22
C TRP A 163 -2.78 -16.84 -3.72
N ASN A 164 -1.93 -17.78 -3.30
CA ASN A 164 -2.05 -19.17 -3.73
C ASN A 164 -3.36 -19.81 -3.27
N LEU A 165 -3.81 -19.51 -2.05
CA LEU A 165 -5.08 -20.00 -1.52
C LEU A 165 -6.27 -19.45 -2.32
N PHE A 166 -6.34 -18.13 -2.49
CA PHE A 166 -7.47 -17.48 -3.16
C PHE A 166 -7.51 -17.80 -4.66
N MET A 167 -6.36 -17.75 -5.35
CA MET A 167 -6.27 -18.07 -6.77
C MET A 167 -6.48 -19.57 -7.06
N GLY A 168 -6.34 -20.43 -6.04
CA GLY A 168 -6.65 -21.86 -6.11
C GLY A 168 -8.15 -22.18 -6.15
N VAL A 169 -9.03 -21.21 -5.86
CA VAL A 169 -10.48 -21.40 -5.84
C VAL A 169 -11.04 -21.51 -7.27
N PRO A 170 -11.70 -22.63 -7.66
CA PRO A 170 -12.20 -22.81 -9.02
C PRO A 170 -13.16 -21.71 -9.50
N GLU A 171 -13.99 -21.19 -8.59
CA GLU A 171 -14.95 -20.12 -8.85
C GLU A 171 -14.26 -18.80 -9.21
N ILE A 172 -13.13 -18.50 -8.56
CA ILE A 172 -12.31 -17.31 -8.86
C ILE A 172 -11.73 -17.45 -10.28
N GLN A 173 -11.13 -18.60 -10.61
CA GLN A 173 -10.58 -18.83 -11.95
C GLN A 173 -11.67 -18.74 -13.05
N LYS A 174 -12.85 -19.32 -12.80
CA LYS A 174 -14.01 -19.21 -13.71
C LYS A 174 -14.46 -17.76 -13.87
N GLY A 175 -14.55 -17.00 -12.79
CA GLY A 175 -14.91 -15.58 -12.81
C GLY A 175 -13.93 -14.75 -13.63
N LEU A 176 -12.62 -14.90 -13.37
CA LEU A 176 -11.56 -14.22 -14.12
C LEU A 176 -11.61 -14.58 -15.61
N THR A 177 -11.77 -15.86 -15.95
CA THR A 177 -11.89 -16.32 -17.34
C THR A 177 -13.09 -15.68 -18.03
N LYS A 178 -14.26 -15.63 -17.35
CA LYS A 178 -15.48 -15.02 -17.88
C LYS A 178 -15.33 -13.53 -18.14
N LEU A 179 -14.53 -12.84 -17.35
CA LEU A 179 -14.22 -11.42 -17.49
C LEU A 179 -13.07 -11.15 -18.48
N GLY A 180 -12.51 -12.18 -19.12
CA GLY A 180 -11.43 -12.01 -20.11
C GLY A 180 -10.04 -11.81 -19.51
N PHE A 181 -9.84 -12.12 -18.22
CA PHE A 181 -8.53 -12.00 -17.58
C PHE A 181 -7.58 -13.11 -18.03
N GLN A 182 -6.31 -12.75 -18.10
CA GLN A 182 -5.16 -13.65 -18.20
C GLN A 182 -4.46 -13.67 -16.84
N SER A 183 -4.07 -14.86 -16.38
CA SER A 183 -3.29 -15.04 -15.15
C SER A 183 -2.54 -16.38 -15.20
N PRO A 184 -1.33 -16.49 -14.63
CA PRO A 184 -0.62 -17.77 -14.48
C PRO A 184 -1.42 -18.84 -13.73
N HIS A 185 -2.40 -18.43 -12.92
CA HIS A 185 -3.23 -19.32 -12.11
C HIS A 185 -4.43 -19.91 -12.85
N ILE A 186 -4.82 -19.32 -14.00
CA ILE A 186 -5.93 -19.85 -14.80
C ILE A 186 -5.43 -21.04 -15.60
N LYS A 187 -5.93 -22.23 -15.27
CA LYS A 187 -5.62 -23.45 -16.02
C LYS A 187 -6.25 -23.35 -17.41
N LYS A 188 -5.44 -23.60 -18.44
CA LYS A 188 -5.91 -23.75 -19.82
C LYS A 188 -6.65 -25.06 -20.02
#